data_AF-A0A8S2SYW4-F1
#
_entry.id   AF-A0A8S2SYW4-F1
#
_cell.length_a   1.000
_cell.length_b   1.000
_cell.length_c   1.000
_cell.angle_alpha   90.00
_cell.angle_beta   90.00
_cell.angle_gamma   90.00
#
_symmetry.space_group_name_H-M   'P 1'
#
loop_
_entity.id
_entity.type
_entity.pdbx_description
1 polymer ?
#
loop_
_entity_poly.entity_id
_entity_poly.type
_entity_poly.pdbx_seq_one_letter_code
_entity_poly.pdbx_strand_id
1 'polypeptide(L)'
;MTYDCRGYNVCENGGQCFMDDPKCPTSTACVCQDCYYGSRCQFSTKGSTLSLDTIVGYQIRPNIDINRQPFIVKVVLILTMIIFILGIISSLLSCLTFQRENSQTVGCGIYLYTSSITSIIMFCIFTVKVCLLLMSQLGSIKNHVFMYIQCISIDFLLQILLSTNDWLCAWVAVERAVSIFQGVRFNKTKSKQIARWIICITLLFNIITYIHDPIHRYLVDDVDEQRTWCITKFSVSFQLYDWLLHLFHFSIPFSINCISTLIIIIFATRIRSTIHQKQIYRKILREQIHQHKHLLISSSVLVLIAVPRLIISFLFECMKTARNPWLYLVGYFIAFIPSMLTFFLFVLPSKVYKEELIKSIQHVWPYET
;
A
#
# COMPACT_ATOMS: atom_id res chain seq x y z
N MET A 1 39.18 -20.08 3.06
CA MET A 1 39.40 -20.46 4.47
C MET A 1 38.32 -19.78 5.29
N THR A 2 37.45 -20.57 5.92
CA THR A 2 36.46 -20.10 6.91
C THR A 2 37.22 -19.81 8.20
N TYR A 3 37.32 -18.53 8.58
CA TYR A 3 37.89 -18.15 9.87
C TYR A 3 36.85 -18.47 10.94
N ASP A 4 37.02 -19.60 11.62
CA ASP A 4 36.28 -19.91 12.83
C ASP A 4 36.78 -18.96 13.93
N CYS A 5 35.84 -18.30 14.60
CA CYS A 5 36.09 -17.36 15.67
C CYS A 5 36.56 -18.09 16.94
N ARG A 6 37.73 -18.75 16.86
CA ARG A 6 38.36 -19.61 17.88
C ARG A 6 37.37 -20.60 18.53
N GLY A 7 36.43 -21.15 17.77
CA GLY A 7 35.44 -22.12 18.25
C GLY A 7 34.20 -21.51 18.93
N TYR A 8 34.11 -20.18 19.03
CA TYR A 8 32.92 -19.47 19.48
C TYR A 8 32.23 -18.87 18.25
N ASN A 9 31.25 -19.59 17.69
CA ASN A 9 30.48 -19.09 16.56
C ASN A 9 29.50 -18.00 17.05
N VAL A 10 29.96 -16.74 17.10
CA VAL A 10 29.15 -15.59 17.54
C VAL A 10 28.03 -15.29 16.54
N CYS A 11 28.24 -15.64 15.26
CA CYS A 11 27.28 -15.46 14.19
C CYS A 11 26.24 -16.59 14.18
N GLU A 12 24.97 -16.21 14.18
CA GLU A 12 23.82 -17.11 14.14
C GLU A 12 23.40 -17.43 12.70
N ASN A 13 22.49 -18.40 12.53
CA ASN A 13 21.87 -18.76 11.25
C ASN A 13 22.84 -19.03 10.08
N GLY A 14 24.02 -19.59 10.39
CA GLY A 14 25.04 -19.92 9.38
C GLY A 14 25.77 -18.71 8.81
N GLY A 15 25.75 -17.57 9.51
CA GLY A 15 26.55 -16.39 9.17
C GLY A 15 28.06 -16.69 9.19
N GLN A 16 28.80 -16.09 8.26
CA GLN A 16 30.25 -16.21 8.19
C GLN A 16 30.89 -15.18 9.13
N CYS A 17 31.75 -15.65 10.03
CA CYS A 17 32.48 -14.80 10.97
C CYS A 17 33.78 -14.31 10.33
N PHE A 18 34.04 -13.00 10.44
CA PHE A 18 35.31 -12.38 10.05
C PHE A 18 35.89 -11.62 11.24
N MET A 19 37.20 -11.77 11.43
CA MET A 19 37.97 -11.05 12.45
C MET A 19 38.84 -9.98 11.79
N ASP A 20 39.10 -8.90 12.51
CA ASP A 20 39.98 -7.82 12.07
C ASP A 20 41.47 -8.18 12.10
N ASP A 21 41.92 -8.94 13.12
CA ASP A 21 43.29 -9.43 13.23
C ASP A 21 43.34 -10.94 13.56
N PRO A 22 44.15 -11.73 12.84
CA PRO A 22 44.24 -13.18 13.03
C PRO A 22 44.95 -13.61 14.34
N LYS A 23 45.76 -12.74 14.96
CA LYS A 23 46.53 -13.02 16.18
C LYS A 23 45.89 -12.40 17.43
N CYS A 24 45.32 -11.20 17.33
CA CYS A 24 44.66 -10.50 18.44
C CYS A 24 43.37 -9.80 17.98
N PRO A 25 42.27 -10.55 17.80
CA PRO A 25 41.03 -9.98 17.29
C PRO A 25 40.47 -8.96 18.28
N THR A 26 40.21 -7.75 17.81
CA THR A 26 39.57 -6.67 18.57
C THR A 26 38.13 -6.44 18.16
N SER A 27 37.73 -6.90 16.98
CA SER A 27 36.37 -6.81 16.48
C SER A 27 36.00 -8.02 15.61
N THR A 28 34.74 -8.46 15.72
CA THR A 28 34.17 -9.54 14.93
C THR A 28 33.01 -9.01 14.10
N ALA A 29 32.99 -9.33 12.82
CA ALA A 29 31.92 -8.97 11.90
C ALA A 29 31.25 -10.22 11.33
N CYS A 30 29.92 -10.27 11.38
CA CYS A 30 29.14 -11.33 10.75
C CYS A 30 28.68 -10.94 9.35
N VAL A 31 28.89 -11.83 8.38
CA VAL A 31 28.30 -11.76 7.05
C VAL A 31 27.14 -12.75 7.00
N CYS A 32 25.93 -12.22 6.97
CA CYS A 32 24.72 -13.03 7.00
C CYS A 32 24.45 -13.73 5.66
N GLN A 33 23.91 -14.93 5.77
CA GLN A 33 23.32 -15.63 4.62
C GLN A 33 22.10 -14.86 4.10
N ASP A 34 21.69 -15.20 2.88
CA ASP A 34 20.47 -14.65 2.28
C ASP A 34 19.28 -14.80 3.23
N CYS A 35 18.43 -13.76 3.28
CA CYS A 35 17.28 -13.64 4.16
C CYS A 35 17.56 -13.35 5.63
N TYR A 36 18.81 -13.27 6.10
CA TYR A 36 19.12 -12.98 7.50
C TYR A 36 19.81 -11.62 7.66
N TYR A 37 19.61 -10.99 8.83
CA TYR A 37 20.17 -9.67 9.15
C TYR A 37 20.36 -9.48 10.66
N GLY A 38 20.96 -8.34 11.04
CA GLY A 38 21.39 -8.05 12.41
C GLY A 38 22.91 -8.18 12.57
N SER A 39 23.45 -7.62 13.65
CA SER A 39 24.87 -7.68 14.02
C SER A 39 25.41 -9.11 14.08
N ARG A 40 24.57 -10.07 14.47
CA ARG A 40 24.88 -11.49 14.62
C ARG A 40 24.08 -12.38 13.66
N CYS A 41 23.39 -11.82 12.67
CA CYS A 41 22.51 -12.54 11.76
C CYS A 41 21.32 -13.25 12.45
N GLN A 42 20.92 -12.75 13.61
CA GLN A 42 19.89 -13.33 14.48
C GLN A 42 18.47 -13.16 13.94
N PHE A 43 18.23 -12.18 13.06
CA PHE A 43 16.90 -11.89 12.51
C PHE A 43 16.72 -12.48 11.13
N SER A 44 15.51 -12.95 10.83
CA SER A 44 15.14 -13.50 9.52
C SER A 44 14.07 -12.64 8.86
N THR A 45 14.17 -12.53 7.54
CA THR A 45 13.13 -11.97 6.65
C THR A 45 12.35 -13.06 5.92
N LYS A 46 12.60 -14.34 6.22
CA LYS A 46 11.86 -15.45 5.62
C LYS A 46 10.44 -15.49 6.15
N GLY A 47 9.47 -15.49 5.23
CA GLY A 47 8.06 -15.70 5.56
C GLY A 47 7.39 -14.58 6.35
N SER A 48 8.07 -13.45 6.53
CA SER A 48 7.49 -12.22 7.06
C SER A 48 7.21 -11.28 5.90
N THR A 49 5.97 -10.78 5.78
CA THR A 49 5.73 -9.63 4.92
C THR A 49 6.67 -8.49 5.32
N LEU A 50 7.40 -7.95 4.34
CA LEU A 50 8.40 -6.93 4.59
C LEU A 50 7.76 -5.68 5.19
N SER A 51 8.02 -5.43 6.48
CA SER A 51 7.68 -4.18 7.13
C SER A 51 8.73 -3.12 6.83
N LEU A 52 8.36 -1.85 7.00
CA LEU A 52 9.31 -0.75 6.90
C LEU A 52 10.41 -0.85 7.96
N ASP A 53 10.11 -1.40 9.15
CA ASP A 53 11.10 -1.62 10.21
C ASP A 53 12.20 -2.58 9.74
N THR A 54 11.83 -3.63 9.01
CA THR A 54 12.82 -4.57 8.44
C THR A 54 13.61 -3.94 7.29
N ILE A 55 12.95 -3.21 6.38
CA ILE A 55 13.59 -2.61 5.19
C ILE A 55 14.56 -1.48 5.57
N VAL A 56 14.11 -0.57 6.44
CA VAL A 56 14.78 0.70 6.72
C VAL A 56 15.41 0.72 8.11
N GLY A 57 14.85 -0.01 9.09
CA GLY A 57 15.34 0.01 10.48
C GLY A 57 16.84 -0.26 10.56
N TYR A 58 17.34 -1.31 9.89
CA TYR A 58 18.78 -1.63 9.87
C TYR A 58 19.66 -0.51 9.25
N GLN A 59 19.10 0.32 8.37
CA GLN A 59 19.83 1.42 7.74
C GLN A 59 19.93 2.66 8.62
N ILE A 60 19.09 2.79 9.65
CA ILE A 60 19.15 3.90 10.59
C ILE A 60 20.26 3.61 11.60
N ARG A 61 21.20 4.55 11.72
CA ARG A 61 22.28 4.47 12.72
C ARG A 61 21.83 5.15 14.02
N PRO A 62 22.02 4.52 15.19
CA PRO A 62 21.62 5.12 16.45
C PRO A 62 22.50 6.32 16.82
N ASN A 63 21.97 7.24 17.64
CA ASN A 63 22.71 8.36 18.26
C ASN A 63 23.46 9.31 17.30
N ILE A 64 23.02 9.42 16.04
CA ILE A 64 23.57 10.41 15.10
C ILE A 64 22.45 11.29 14.53
N ASP A 65 22.78 12.56 14.27
CA ASP A 65 21.85 13.51 13.68
C ASP A 65 21.32 13.06 12.31
N ILE A 66 20.09 13.44 11.99
CA ILE A 66 19.42 13.15 10.71
C ILE A 66 20.28 13.56 9.51
N ASN A 67 21.00 14.67 9.61
CA ASN A 67 21.89 15.17 8.55
C ASN A 67 23.09 14.25 8.28
N ARG A 68 23.48 13.42 9.26
CA ARG A 68 24.59 12.46 9.16
C ARG A 68 24.11 11.03 8.90
N GLN A 69 22.79 10.79 8.88
CA GLN A 69 22.23 9.50 8.53
C GLN A 69 22.58 9.09 7.09
N PRO A 70 22.61 7.77 6.81
CA PRO A 70 22.87 7.26 5.47
C PRO A 70 21.91 7.83 4.41
N PHE A 71 22.38 7.90 3.17
CA PHE A 71 21.63 8.44 2.04
C PHE A 71 20.22 7.82 1.91
N ILE A 72 20.11 6.52 2.14
CA ILE A 72 18.82 5.83 2.07
C ILE A 72 17.78 6.36 3.05
N VAL A 73 18.17 6.68 4.30
CA VAL A 73 17.25 7.24 5.31
C VAL A 73 16.73 8.59 4.85
N LYS A 74 17.61 9.43 4.28
CA LYS A 74 17.21 10.74 3.72
C LYS A 74 16.24 10.59 2.56
N VAL A 75 16.48 9.64 1.66
CA VAL A 75 15.57 9.33 0.55
C VAL A 75 14.21 8.88 1.07
N VAL A 76 14.16 8.00 2.08
CA VAL A 76 12.90 7.57 2.71
C VAL A 76 12.12 8.75 3.28
N LEU A 77 12.79 9.67 3.98
CA LEU A 77 12.14 10.87 4.52
C LEU A 77 11.59 11.78 3.42
N ILE A 78 12.37 12.04 2.37
CA ILE A 78 11.94 12.86 1.23
C ILE A 78 10.74 12.22 0.53
N LEU A 79 10.80 10.92 0.22
CA LEU A 79 9.70 10.20 -0.43
C LEU A 79 8.44 10.20 0.45
N THR A 80 8.59 10.02 1.76
CA THR A 80 7.47 10.08 2.72
C THR A 80 6.80 11.44 2.69
N MET A 81 7.58 12.52 2.71
CA MET A 81 7.04 13.89 2.63
C MET A 81 6.31 14.15 1.31
N ILE A 82 6.86 13.68 0.18
CA ILE A 82 6.21 13.81 -1.13
C ILE A 82 4.88 13.05 -1.15
N ILE A 83 4.87 11.81 -0.68
CA ILE A 83 3.66 10.97 -0.61
C ILE A 83 2.61 11.61 0.29
N PHE A 84 3.03 12.14 1.43
CA PHE A 84 2.13 12.84 2.35
C PHE A 84 1.49 14.07 1.69
N ILE A 85 2.30 14.98 1.13
CA ILE A 85 1.79 16.23 0.55
C ILE A 85 0.88 15.94 -0.65
N LEU A 86 1.37 15.19 -1.64
CA LEU A 86 0.62 14.89 -2.86
C LEU A 86 -0.60 14.00 -2.56
N GLY A 87 -0.45 13.03 -1.67
CA GLY A 87 -1.49 12.11 -1.26
C GLY A 87 -2.63 12.81 -0.52
N ILE A 88 -2.30 13.71 0.43
CA ILE A 88 -3.30 14.49 1.17
C ILE A 88 -4.01 15.46 0.25
N ILE A 89 -3.31 16.21 -0.60
CA ILE A 89 -3.94 17.15 -1.55
C ILE A 89 -4.92 16.40 -2.46
N SER A 90 -4.46 15.31 -3.09
CA SER A 90 -5.28 14.48 -3.98
C SER A 90 -6.52 13.92 -3.28
N SER A 91 -6.34 13.41 -2.06
CA SER A 91 -7.43 12.79 -1.29
C SER A 91 -8.42 13.82 -0.75
N LEU A 92 -7.98 15.01 -0.35
CA LEU A 92 -8.85 16.11 0.07
C LEU A 92 -9.71 16.61 -1.09
N LEU A 93 -9.11 16.88 -2.25
CA LEU A 93 -9.85 17.32 -3.44
C LEU A 93 -10.86 16.25 -3.90
N SER A 94 -10.49 14.98 -3.84
CA SER A 94 -11.39 13.85 -4.12
C SER A 94 -12.52 13.78 -3.10
N CYS A 95 -12.21 13.92 -1.81
CA CYS A 95 -13.19 13.91 -0.73
C CYS A 95 -14.24 15.02 -0.91
N LEU A 96 -13.81 16.26 -1.17
CA LEU A 96 -14.71 17.39 -1.43
C LEU A 96 -15.65 17.12 -2.61
N THR A 97 -15.12 16.48 -3.67
CA THR A 97 -15.88 16.17 -4.88
C THR A 97 -16.92 15.07 -4.63
N PHE A 98 -16.51 13.98 -3.97
CA PHE A 98 -17.36 12.80 -3.77
C PHE A 98 -18.28 12.92 -2.56
N GLN A 99 -18.10 13.91 -1.69
CA GLN A 99 -19.04 14.21 -0.60
C GLN A 99 -20.41 14.69 -1.12
N ARG A 100 -20.44 15.29 -2.32
CA ARG A 100 -21.67 15.83 -2.91
C ARG A 100 -22.66 14.74 -3.30
N GLU A 101 -23.95 14.98 -3.07
CA GLU A 101 -25.02 14.02 -3.37
C GLU A 101 -25.06 13.64 -4.86
N ASN A 102 -24.77 14.59 -5.74
CA ASN A 102 -24.69 14.39 -7.20
C ASN A 102 -23.63 13.34 -7.57
N SER A 103 -22.47 13.39 -6.91
CA SER A 103 -21.39 12.43 -7.09
C SER A 103 -21.75 11.05 -6.54
N GLN A 104 -22.58 10.98 -5.51
CA GLN A 104 -23.05 9.75 -4.87
C GLN A 104 -24.38 9.24 -5.42
N THR A 105 -24.77 9.62 -6.64
CA THR A 105 -26.00 9.10 -7.27
C THR A 105 -25.97 7.60 -7.54
N VAL A 106 -24.78 7.00 -7.56
CA VAL A 106 -24.53 5.55 -7.70
C VAL A 106 -23.47 5.09 -6.71
N GLY A 107 -23.40 3.78 -6.46
CA GLY A 107 -22.45 3.15 -5.53
C GLY A 107 -20.98 3.54 -5.79
N CYS A 108 -20.59 3.74 -7.05
CA CYS A 108 -19.24 4.18 -7.43
C CYS A 108 -18.79 5.45 -6.70
N GLY A 109 -19.67 6.44 -6.54
CA GLY A 109 -19.33 7.68 -5.81
C GLY A 109 -19.13 7.45 -4.32
N ILE A 110 -19.88 6.51 -3.73
CA ILE A 110 -19.75 6.15 -2.31
C ILE A 110 -18.42 5.42 -2.08
N TYR A 111 -18.06 4.46 -2.93
CA TYR A 111 -16.75 3.78 -2.84
C TYR A 111 -15.58 4.76 -2.96
N LEU A 112 -15.64 5.70 -3.92
CA LEU A 112 -14.59 6.71 -4.12
C LEU A 112 -14.51 7.72 -2.97
N TYR A 113 -15.66 8.08 -2.38
CA TYR A 113 -15.70 8.92 -1.17
C TYR A 113 -15.02 8.21 0.01
N THR A 114 -15.41 6.96 0.29
CA THR A 114 -14.78 6.15 1.34
C THR A 114 -13.31 5.97 1.07
N SER A 115 -12.90 5.67 -0.17
CA SER A 115 -11.50 5.53 -0.56
C SER A 115 -10.69 6.81 -0.35
N SER A 116 -11.31 7.98 -0.54
CA SER A 116 -10.65 9.27 -0.27
C SER A 116 -10.40 9.47 1.23
N ILE A 117 -11.36 9.13 2.09
CA ILE A 117 -11.22 9.21 3.56
C ILE A 117 -10.16 8.22 4.05
N THR A 118 -10.24 6.96 3.64
CA THR A 118 -9.26 5.92 4.02
C THR A 118 -7.85 6.30 3.55
N SER A 119 -7.72 6.93 2.38
CA SER A 119 -6.43 7.43 1.88
C SER A 119 -5.84 8.53 2.76
N ILE A 120 -6.64 9.50 3.21
CA ILE A 120 -6.18 10.55 4.14
C ILE A 120 -5.63 9.91 5.42
N ILE A 121 -6.41 9.02 6.03
CA ILE A 121 -6.02 8.33 7.27
C ILE A 121 -4.72 7.54 7.05
N MET A 122 -4.63 6.80 5.95
CA MET A 122 -3.44 6.01 5.60
C MET A 122 -2.19 6.88 5.46
N PHE A 123 -2.25 8.00 4.73
CA PHE A 123 -1.09 8.87 4.56
C PHE A 123 -0.64 9.49 5.88
N CYS A 124 -1.58 9.87 6.75
CA CYS A 124 -1.26 10.34 8.10
C CYS A 124 -0.57 9.24 8.94
N ILE A 125 -1.15 8.04 8.98
CA ILE A 125 -0.58 6.91 9.74
C ILE A 125 0.80 6.52 9.18
N PHE A 126 0.98 6.54 7.86
CA PHE A 126 2.25 6.22 7.23
C PHE A 126 3.35 7.22 7.61
N THR A 127 3.05 8.52 7.58
CA THR A 127 3.99 9.54 8.04
C THR A 127 4.32 9.36 9.53
N VAL A 128 3.31 9.10 10.37
CA VAL A 128 3.52 8.80 11.79
C VAL A 128 4.41 7.56 11.97
N LYS A 129 4.19 6.48 11.21
CA LYS A 129 5.04 5.27 11.23
C LYS A 129 6.50 5.59 10.98
N VAL A 130 6.79 6.37 9.94
CA VAL A 130 8.16 6.75 9.57
C VAL A 130 8.81 7.59 10.67
N CYS A 131 8.07 8.56 11.23
CA CYS A 131 8.55 9.38 12.34
C CYS A 131 8.84 8.54 13.59
N LEU A 132 7.95 7.61 13.96
CA LEU A 132 8.14 6.75 15.13
C LEU A 132 9.26 5.73 14.92
N LEU A 133 9.41 5.17 13.71
CA LEU A 133 10.56 4.34 13.36
C LEU A 133 11.87 5.12 13.52
N LEU A 134 11.94 6.36 13.02
CA LEU A 134 13.14 7.17 13.18
C LEU A 134 13.43 7.48 14.66
N MET A 135 12.44 7.93 15.42
CA MET A 135 12.60 8.28 16.83
C MET A 135 12.97 7.09 17.71
N SER A 136 12.41 5.91 17.44
CA SER A 136 12.76 4.67 18.16
C SER A 136 14.20 4.25 17.86
N GLN A 137 14.61 4.24 16.59
CA GLN A 137 15.95 3.79 16.18
C GLN A 137 17.05 4.80 16.49
N LEU A 138 16.73 6.09 16.68
CA LEU A 138 17.65 7.10 17.19
C LEU A 138 17.84 7.03 18.73
N GLY A 139 17.07 6.19 19.43
CA GLY A 139 17.14 6.05 20.89
C GLY A 139 16.38 7.13 21.67
N SER A 140 15.58 7.96 21.00
CA SER A 140 14.79 9.03 21.64
C SER A 140 13.58 8.49 22.42
N ILE A 141 12.98 7.38 21.98
CA ILE A 141 11.85 6.73 22.66
C ILE A 141 12.36 5.49 23.40
N LYS A 142 12.20 5.48 24.72
CA LYS A 142 12.60 4.35 25.59
C LYS A 142 11.44 3.62 26.26
N ASN A 143 10.21 4.14 26.12
CA ASN A 143 9.05 3.53 26.76
C ASN A 143 8.68 2.24 26.04
N HIS A 144 8.95 1.11 26.69
CA HIS A 144 8.72 -0.23 26.15
C HIS A 144 7.23 -0.49 25.81
N VAL A 145 6.30 -0.03 26.67
CA VAL A 145 4.85 -0.21 26.42
C VAL A 145 4.42 0.55 25.18
N PHE A 146 4.90 1.79 25.01
CA PHE A 146 4.62 2.57 23.81
C PHE A 146 5.19 1.90 22.55
N MET A 147 6.45 1.44 22.58
CA MET A 147 7.06 0.74 21.45
C MET A 147 6.29 -0.54 21.09
N TYR A 148 5.79 -1.27 22.09
CA TYR A 148 5.03 -2.49 21.87
C TYR A 148 3.68 -2.20 21.21
N ILE A 149 2.94 -1.22 21.74
CA ILE A 149 1.65 -0.79 21.16
C ILE A 149 1.86 -0.31 19.71
N GLN A 150 2.88 0.50 19.46
CA GLN A 150 3.22 0.94 18.10
C GLN A 150 3.56 -0.23 17.18
N CYS A 151 4.37 -1.18 17.65
CA CYS A 151 4.82 -2.35 16.90
C CYS A 151 3.63 -3.18 16.40
N ILE A 152 2.64 -3.44 17.25
CA ILE A 152 1.47 -4.26 16.90
C ILE A 152 0.41 -3.49 16.10
N SER A 153 0.23 -2.19 16.34
CA SER A 153 -0.93 -1.46 15.82
C SER A 153 -0.70 -0.81 14.46
N ILE A 154 0.45 -0.17 14.24
CA ILE A 154 0.59 0.74 13.10
C ILE A 154 0.65 0.00 11.77
N ASP A 155 1.46 -1.07 11.68
CA ASP A 155 1.57 -1.85 10.45
C ASP A 155 0.26 -2.57 10.12
N PHE A 156 -0.42 -3.11 11.15
CA PHE A 156 -1.75 -3.71 11.00
C PHE A 156 -2.78 -2.73 10.44
N LEU A 157 -2.84 -1.50 10.99
CA LEU A 157 -3.73 -0.45 10.48
C LEU A 157 -3.38 -0.05 9.04
N LEU A 158 -2.09 0.09 8.71
CA LEU A 158 -1.65 0.41 7.35
C LEU A 158 -2.04 -0.68 6.35
N GLN A 159 -1.87 -1.96 6.70
CA GLN A 159 -2.26 -3.08 5.85
C GLN A 159 -3.77 -3.10 5.58
N ILE A 160 -4.60 -2.92 6.63
CA ILE A 160 -6.05 -2.83 6.47
C ILE A 160 -6.44 -1.68 5.54
N LEU A 161 -5.84 -0.49 5.71
CA LEU A 161 -6.19 0.68 4.91
C LEU A 161 -5.76 0.53 3.45
N LEU A 162 -4.55 0.03 3.19
CA LEU A 162 -4.06 -0.27 1.85
C LEU A 162 -4.96 -1.28 1.15
N SER A 163 -5.24 -2.41 1.82
CA SER A 163 -6.08 -3.46 1.24
C SER A 163 -7.52 -2.98 1.00
N THR A 164 -8.06 -2.17 1.92
CA THR A 164 -9.39 -1.58 1.74
C THR A 164 -9.44 -0.70 0.51
N ASN A 165 -8.41 0.12 0.25
CA ASN A 165 -8.35 0.90 -0.98
C ASN A 165 -8.28 0.04 -2.24
N ASP A 166 -7.47 -1.03 -2.23
CA ASP A 166 -7.39 -1.97 -3.35
C ASP A 166 -8.76 -2.62 -3.65
N TRP A 167 -9.47 -3.07 -2.61
CA TRP A 167 -10.82 -3.63 -2.73
C TRP A 167 -11.86 -2.61 -3.18
N LEU A 168 -11.88 -1.41 -2.61
CA LEU A 168 -12.80 -0.33 -3.03
C LEU A 168 -12.60 0.01 -4.51
N CYS A 169 -11.35 0.01 -4.97
CA CYS A 169 -11.03 0.20 -6.37
C CYS A 169 -11.59 -0.92 -7.26
N ALA A 170 -11.47 -2.17 -6.83
CA ALA A 170 -12.08 -3.31 -7.51
C ALA A 170 -13.62 -3.20 -7.54
N TRP A 171 -14.25 -2.79 -6.45
CA TRP A 171 -15.70 -2.58 -6.40
C TRP A 171 -16.16 -1.44 -7.31
N VAL A 172 -15.37 -0.36 -7.44
CA VAL A 172 -15.60 0.69 -8.45
C VAL A 172 -15.58 0.10 -9.86
N ALA A 173 -14.63 -0.78 -10.17
CA ALA A 173 -14.54 -1.42 -11.49
C ALA A 173 -15.75 -2.35 -11.77
N VAL A 174 -16.16 -3.16 -10.78
CA VAL A 174 -17.35 -4.02 -10.87
C VAL A 174 -18.61 -3.19 -11.09
N GLU A 175 -18.83 -2.16 -10.27
CA GLU A 175 -19.99 -1.29 -10.36
C GLU A 175 -20.13 -0.65 -11.75
N ARG A 176 -19.00 -0.21 -12.32
CA ARG A 176 -18.93 0.34 -13.68
C ARG A 176 -19.22 -0.70 -14.76
N ALA A 177 -18.71 -1.92 -14.62
CA ALA A 177 -19.00 -3.00 -15.55
C ALA A 177 -20.50 -3.37 -15.51
N VAL A 178 -21.08 -3.48 -14.31
CA VAL A 178 -22.50 -3.79 -14.10
C VAL A 178 -23.40 -2.67 -14.62
N SER A 179 -23.06 -1.40 -14.39
CA SER A 179 -23.87 -0.27 -14.87
C SER A 179 -23.92 -0.21 -16.40
N ILE A 180 -22.81 -0.51 -17.07
CA ILE A 180 -22.74 -0.62 -18.53
C ILE A 180 -23.53 -1.82 -19.03
N PHE A 181 -23.37 -2.98 -18.39
CA PHE A 181 -24.06 -4.22 -18.79
C PHE A 181 -25.58 -4.12 -18.63
N GLN A 182 -26.06 -3.54 -17.53
CA GLN A 182 -27.50 -3.39 -17.27
C GLN A 182 -28.12 -2.19 -18.00
N GLY A 183 -27.34 -1.16 -18.33
CA GLY A 183 -27.77 0.03 -19.06
C GLY A 183 -28.99 0.68 -18.40
N VAL A 184 -30.10 0.76 -19.14
CA VAL A 184 -31.37 1.39 -18.69
C VAL A 184 -32.00 0.64 -17.51
N ARG A 185 -31.72 -0.66 -17.35
CA ARG A 185 -32.26 -1.48 -16.25
C ARG A 185 -31.48 -1.30 -14.94
N PHE A 186 -30.39 -0.52 -14.95
CA PHE A 186 -29.55 -0.32 -13.78
C PHE A 186 -30.28 0.49 -12.69
N ASN A 187 -30.48 -0.13 -11.53
CA ASN A 187 -31.15 0.49 -10.39
C ASN A 187 -30.15 1.22 -9.48
N LYS A 188 -30.12 2.55 -9.60
CA LYS A 188 -29.23 3.44 -8.84
C LYS A 188 -29.45 3.37 -7.32
N THR A 189 -30.71 3.29 -6.86
CA THR A 189 -31.05 3.25 -5.43
C THR A 189 -30.54 1.97 -4.78
N LYS A 190 -30.78 0.83 -5.45
CA LYS A 190 -30.28 -0.48 -5.00
C LYS A 190 -28.75 -0.50 -4.98
N SER A 191 -28.11 0.07 -6.01
CA SER A 191 -26.66 0.24 -6.08
C SER A 191 -26.08 1.00 -4.88
N LYS A 192 -26.67 2.13 -4.48
CA LYS A 192 -26.23 2.89 -3.30
C LYS A 192 -26.33 2.08 -2.01
N GLN A 193 -27.42 1.32 -1.83
CA GLN A 193 -27.62 0.52 -0.64
C GLN A 193 -26.62 -0.65 -0.56
N ILE A 194 -26.39 -1.35 -1.68
CA ILE A 194 -25.40 -2.42 -1.78
C ILE A 194 -24.00 -1.89 -1.47
N ALA A 195 -23.64 -0.72 -2.00
CA ALA A 195 -22.31 -0.14 -1.78
C ALA A 195 -21.99 0.07 -0.31
N ARG A 196 -22.95 0.59 0.48
CA ARG A 196 -22.75 0.77 1.94
C ARG A 196 -22.49 -0.55 2.66
N TRP A 197 -23.22 -1.61 2.31
CA TRP A 197 -23.00 -2.94 2.88
C TRP A 197 -21.65 -3.53 2.46
N ILE A 198 -21.29 -3.43 1.18
CA ILE A 198 -20.02 -3.94 0.65
C ILE A 198 -18.83 -3.26 1.33
N ILE A 199 -18.90 -1.95 1.61
CA ILE A 199 -17.85 -1.22 2.34
C ILE A 199 -17.65 -1.83 3.73
N CYS A 200 -18.73 -1.99 4.51
CA CYS A 200 -18.65 -2.57 5.85
C CYS A 200 -18.11 -4.00 5.84
N ILE A 201 -18.58 -4.83 4.89
CA ILE A 201 -18.12 -6.22 4.74
C ILE A 201 -16.65 -6.26 4.36
N THR A 202 -16.19 -5.38 3.45
CA THR A 202 -14.79 -5.31 3.02
C THR A 202 -13.88 -4.93 4.18
N LEU A 203 -14.27 -3.95 5.00
CA LEU A 203 -13.51 -3.55 6.19
C LEU A 203 -13.41 -4.70 7.20
N LEU A 204 -14.53 -5.37 7.51
CA LEU A 204 -14.54 -6.52 8.42
C LEU A 204 -13.68 -7.67 7.89
N PHE A 205 -13.81 -7.96 6.60
CA PHE A 205 -13.02 -9.00 5.93
C PHE A 205 -11.52 -8.72 6.07
N ASN A 206 -11.06 -7.50 5.77
CA ASN A 206 -9.65 -7.13 5.91
C ASN A 206 -9.16 -7.20 7.37
N ILE A 207 -9.98 -6.79 8.34
CA ILE A 207 -9.60 -6.90 9.77
C ILE A 207 -9.38 -8.36 10.15
N ILE A 208 -10.31 -9.24 9.78
CA ILE A 208 -10.24 -10.67 10.12
C ILE A 208 -9.03 -11.32 9.48
N THR A 209 -8.74 -11.02 8.21
CA THR A 209 -7.64 -11.66 7.51
C THR A 209 -6.28 -11.21 8.06
N TYR A 210 -6.09 -9.93 8.35
CA TYR A 210 -4.82 -9.39 8.86
C TYR A 210 -4.60 -9.57 10.38
N ILE A 211 -5.59 -10.05 11.15
CA ILE A 211 -5.49 -10.15 12.63
C ILE A 211 -4.33 -11.02 13.11
N HIS A 212 -3.85 -11.94 12.27
CA HIS A 212 -2.75 -12.83 12.61
C HIS A 212 -1.40 -12.10 12.75
N ASP A 213 -1.20 -10.98 12.03
CA ASP A 213 0.05 -10.20 12.08
C ASP A 213 0.33 -9.60 13.47
N PRO A 214 -0.59 -8.81 14.10
CA PRO A 214 -0.32 -8.23 15.42
C PRO A 214 -0.13 -9.29 16.52
N ILE A 215 -0.70 -10.49 16.38
CA ILE A 215 -0.56 -11.59 17.36
C ILE A 215 0.87 -12.15 17.39
N HIS A 216 1.58 -12.10 16.25
CA HIS A 216 2.93 -12.69 16.10
C HIS A 216 4.05 -11.64 16.15
N ARG A 217 3.70 -10.39 16.47
CA ARG A 217 4.65 -9.29 16.65
C ARG A 217 5.11 -9.19 18.09
N TYR A 218 6.41 -8.99 18.27
CA TYR A 218 7.02 -8.79 19.58
C TYR A 218 8.25 -7.90 19.45
N LEU A 219 8.69 -7.38 20.60
CA LEU A 219 9.90 -6.57 20.70
C LEU A 219 11.09 -7.45 21.04
N VAL A 220 12.24 -7.13 20.45
CA VAL A 220 13.54 -7.69 20.82
C VAL A 220 14.51 -6.57 21.12
N ASP A 221 15.08 -6.59 22.32
CA ASP A 221 16.15 -5.67 22.71
C ASP A 221 17.51 -6.24 22.30
N ASP A 222 18.20 -5.52 21.42
CA ASP A 222 19.57 -5.75 21.04
C ASP A 222 20.48 -4.94 21.96
N VAL A 223 21.08 -5.62 22.95
CA VAL A 223 21.94 -5.01 23.96
C VAL A 223 23.24 -4.47 23.35
N ASP A 224 23.74 -5.13 22.30
CA ASP A 224 25.00 -4.78 21.64
C ASP A 224 24.85 -3.49 20.83
N GLU A 225 23.74 -3.34 20.10
CA GLU A 225 23.44 -2.13 19.34
C GLU A 225 22.68 -1.06 20.16
N GLN A 226 22.23 -1.38 21.38
CA GLN A 226 21.35 -0.57 22.23
C GLN A 226 20.04 -0.16 21.53
N ARG A 227 19.39 -1.13 20.87
CA ARG A 227 18.21 -0.90 20.03
C ARG A 227 17.10 -1.88 20.33
N THR A 228 15.86 -1.41 20.23
CA THR A 228 14.68 -2.27 20.29
C THR A 228 14.12 -2.46 18.88
N TRP A 229 13.92 -3.72 18.49
CA TRP A 229 13.40 -4.13 17.20
C TRP A 229 11.97 -4.62 17.32
N CYS A 230 11.10 -4.19 16.41
CA CYS A 230 9.79 -4.79 16.20
C CYS A 230 9.91 -5.84 15.11
N ILE A 231 9.74 -7.12 15.47
CA ILE A 231 9.87 -8.24 14.52
C ILE A 231 8.64 -9.15 14.57
N THR A 232 8.35 -9.79 13.44
CA THR A 232 7.35 -10.84 13.31
C THR A 232 8.04 -12.20 13.36
N LYS A 233 7.53 -13.13 14.17
CA LYS A 233 7.98 -14.53 14.19
C LYS A 233 6.81 -15.44 13.94
N PHE A 234 6.65 -15.80 12.68
CA PHE A 234 5.69 -16.81 12.26
C PHE A 234 6.31 -18.21 12.33
N SER A 235 5.49 -19.20 12.69
CA SER A 235 5.82 -20.60 12.40
C SER A 235 5.69 -20.85 10.89
N VAL A 236 6.29 -21.93 10.38
CA VAL A 236 6.31 -22.24 8.93
C VAL A 236 4.89 -22.25 8.32
N SER A 237 3.89 -22.79 9.03
CA SER A 237 2.51 -22.79 8.57
C SER A 237 1.91 -21.39 8.47
N PHE A 238 2.21 -20.51 9.43
CA PHE A 238 1.73 -19.14 9.42
C PHE A 238 2.46 -18.26 8.38
N GLN A 239 3.72 -18.56 8.06
CA GLN A 239 4.44 -17.90 6.96
C GLN A 239 3.78 -18.15 5.62
N LEU A 240 3.41 -19.41 5.34
CA LEU A 240 2.69 -19.77 4.12
C LEU A 240 1.31 -19.10 4.08
N TYR A 241 0.61 -19.06 5.21
CA TYR A 241 -0.69 -18.39 5.34
C TYR A 241 -0.57 -16.87 5.06
N ASP A 242 0.37 -16.19 5.70
CA ASP A 242 0.61 -14.75 5.50
C ASP A 242 0.90 -14.42 4.02
N TRP A 243 1.77 -15.21 3.40
CA TRP A 243 2.12 -15.03 2.00
C TRP A 243 0.91 -15.26 1.07
N LEU A 244 0.17 -16.36 1.26
CA LEU A 244 -1.05 -16.66 0.48
C LEU A 244 -2.10 -15.56 0.64
N LEU A 245 -2.23 -15.03 1.85
CA LEU A 245 -3.19 -13.97 2.15
C LEU A 245 -2.81 -12.66 1.45
N HIS A 246 -1.56 -12.24 1.54
CA HIS A 246 -1.07 -11.06 0.81
C HIS A 246 -1.24 -11.22 -0.69
N LEU A 247 -0.95 -12.43 -1.21
CA LEU A 247 -1.16 -12.74 -2.60
C LEU A 247 -2.64 -12.65 -3.00
N PHE A 248 -3.55 -13.15 -2.15
CA PHE A 248 -4.99 -13.09 -2.36
C PHE A 248 -5.51 -11.65 -2.39
N HIS A 249 -5.20 -10.86 -1.34
CA HIS A 249 -5.66 -9.47 -1.20
C HIS A 249 -5.11 -8.55 -2.29
N PHE A 250 -4.01 -8.92 -2.92
CA PHE A 250 -3.46 -8.19 -4.05
C PHE A 250 -3.99 -8.70 -5.40
N SER A 251 -3.94 -10.02 -5.65
CA SER A 251 -4.23 -10.61 -6.97
C SER A 251 -5.71 -10.58 -7.34
N ILE A 252 -6.62 -10.68 -6.37
CA ILE A 252 -8.05 -10.67 -6.66
C ILE A 252 -8.54 -9.29 -7.07
N PRO A 253 -8.28 -8.20 -6.31
CA PRO A 253 -8.60 -6.86 -6.78
C PRO A 253 -7.97 -6.53 -8.14
N PHE A 254 -6.73 -6.97 -8.37
CA PHE A 254 -6.06 -6.82 -9.66
C PHE A 254 -6.80 -7.55 -10.80
N SER A 255 -7.17 -8.82 -10.57
CA SER A 255 -7.89 -9.64 -11.56
C SER A 255 -9.27 -9.06 -11.88
N ILE A 256 -9.98 -8.57 -10.86
CA ILE A 256 -11.27 -7.89 -11.03
C ILE A 256 -11.12 -6.65 -11.91
N ASN A 257 -10.10 -5.82 -11.65
CA ASN A 257 -9.83 -4.63 -12.48
C ASN A 257 -9.51 -5.00 -13.93
N CYS A 258 -8.70 -6.04 -14.15
CA CYS A 258 -8.37 -6.55 -15.49
C CYS A 258 -9.62 -7.04 -16.23
N ILE A 259 -10.40 -7.94 -15.60
CA ILE A 259 -11.60 -8.53 -16.19
C ILE A 259 -12.66 -7.45 -16.46
N SER A 260 -12.88 -6.53 -15.51
CA SER A 260 -13.81 -5.42 -15.69
C SER A 260 -13.43 -4.54 -16.89
N THR A 261 -12.14 -4.25 -17.06
CA THR A 261 -11.64 -3.50 -18.21
C THR A 261 -11.91 -4.25 -19.52
N LEU A 262 -11.63 -5.56 -19.57
CA LEU A 262 -11.89 -6.39 -20.75
C LEU A 262 -13.40 -6.43 -21.10
N ILE A 263 -14.27 -6.60 -20.10
CA ILE A 263 -15.72 -6.57 -20.29
C ILE A 263 -16.16 -5.24 -20.91
N ILE A 264 -15.68 -4.11 -20.37
CA ILE A 264 -16.02 -2.77 -20.88
C ILE A 264 -15.56 -2.63 -22.35
N ILE A 265 -14.34 -3.06 -22.68
CA ILE A 265 -13.81 -2.99 -24.06
C ILE A 265 -14.64 -3.85 -25.02
N ILE A 266 -14.91 -5.11 -24.66
CA ILE A 266 -15.66 -6.07 -25.49
C ILE A 266 -17.09 -5.55 -25.72
N PHE A 267 -17.75 -5.05 -24.68
CA PHE A 267 -19.10 -4.54 -24.80
C PHE A 267 -19.13 -3.26 -25.66
N ALA A 268 -18.19 -2.35 -25.48
CA ALA A 268 -18.05 -1.15 -26.31
C ALA A 268 -17.80 -1.49 -27.80
N THR A 269 -16.99 -2.50 -28.09
CA THR A 269 -16.70 -2.95 -29.48
C THR A 269 -17.85 -3.73 -30.10
N ARG A 270 -18.49 -4.66 -29.36
CA ARG A 270 -19.66 -5.41 -29.85
C ARG A 270 -20.80 -4.48 -30.20
N ILE A 271 -21.09 -3.52 -29.33
CA ILE A 271 -22.10 -2.51 -29.62
C ILE A 271 -21.73 -1.71 -30.87
N ARG A 272 -20.46 -1.33 -31.06
CA ARG A 272 -20.01 -0.65 -32.30
C ARG A 272 -20.23 -1.51 -33.57
N SER A 273 -20.13 -2.83 -33.48
CA SER A 273 -20.34 -3.77 -34.59
C SER A 273 -21.82 -4.04 -34.91
N THR A 274 -22.68 -4.19 -33.91
CA THR A 274 -24.13 -4.41 -34.11
C THR A 274 -24.86 -3.14 -34.56
N ILE A 275 -24.26 -1.95 -34.34
CA ILE A 275 -24.76 -0.65 -34.78
C ILE A 275 -24.22 -0.26 -36.16
N HIS A 276 -24.52 -1.07 -37.17
CA HIS A 276 -24.56 -0.57 -38.54
C HIS A 276 -25.98 -0.12 -38.96
N GLN A 277 -27.01 -0.27 -38.10
CA GLN A 277 -28.43 -0.05 -38.48
C GLN A 277 -29.34 0.83 -37.59
N LYS A 278 -28.91 1.50 -36.51
CA LYS A 278 -29.81 2.37 -35.70
C LYS A 278 -29.17 3.69 -35.23
N GLN A 279 -29.46 4.77 -35.95
CA GLN A 279 -28.87 6.12 -35.82
C GLN A 279 -29.19 6.85 -34.50
N ILE A 280 -30.32 6.51 -33.84
CA ILE A 280 -30.77 7.14 -32.58
C ILE A 280 -30.03 6.59 -31.35
N TYR A 281 -29.84 5.27 -31.29
CA TYR A 281 -29.09 4.62 -30.21
C TYR A 281 -27.59 4.95 -30.26
N ARG A 282 -27.06 5.18 -31.48
CA ARG A 282 -25.67 5.60 -31.74
C ARG A 282 -25.33 6.94 -31.08
N LYS A 283 -26.27 7.87 -30.96
CA LYS A 283 -26.06 9.19 -30.33
C LYS A 283 -25.96 9.06 -28.80
N ILE A 284 -26.92 8.35 -28.19
CA ILE A 284 -26.98 8.08 -26.74
C ILE A 284 -25.74 7.30 -26.29
N LEU A 285 -25.34 6.26 -27.02
CA LEU A 285 -24.19 5.45 -26.64
C LEU A 285 -22.85 6.17 -26.89
N ARG A 286 -22.73 6.98 -27.95
CA ARG A 286 -21.52 7.76 -28.20
C ARG A 286 -21.32 8.82 -27.13
N GLU A 287 -22.40 9.43 -26.64
CA GLU A 287 -22.38 10.28 -25.46
C GLU A 287 -21.94 9.48 -24.23
N GLN A 288 -22.51 8.30 -23.96
CA GLN A 288 -22.11 7.46 -22.83
C GLN A 288 -20.63 7.02 -22.94
N ILE A 289 -20.13 6.49 -24.06
CA ILE A 289 -18.72 6.07 -24.21
C ILE A 289 -17.76 7.27 -24.15
N HIS A 290 -18.13 8.43 -24.71
CA HIS A 290 -17.31 9.63 -24.61
C HIS A 290 -17.26 10.15 -23.17
N GLN A 291 -18.38 10.08 -22.45
CA GLN A 291 -18.49 10.40 -21.02
C GLN A 291 -17.71 9.38 -20.15
N HIS A 292 -17.55 8.15 -20.63
CA HIS A 292 -16.91 7.04 -19.92
C HIS A 292 -15.53 6.61 -20.47
N LYS A 293 -14.92 7.35 -21.42
CA LYS A 293 -13.55 7.12 -21.94
C LYS A 293 -12.52 7.07 -20.80
N HIS A 294 -12.80 7.84 -19.77
CA HIS A 294 -12.02 7.93 -18.55
C HIS A 294 -12.08 6.69 -17.67
N LEU A 295 -13.15 5.90 -17.76
CA LEU A 295 -13.27 4.63 -17.03
C LEU A 295 -12.19 3.65 -17.46
N LEU A 296 -11.94 3.55 -18.78
CA LEU A 296 -10.89 2.69 -19.35
C LEU A 296 -9.48 3.13 -18.95
N ILE A 297 -9.24 4.45 -18.92
CA ILE A 297 -7.94 5.02 -18.54
C ILE A 297 -7.64 4.71 -17.07
N SER A 298 -8.60 4.93 -16.17
CA SER A 298 -8.38 4.68 -14.73
C SER A 298 -8.00 3.23 -14.43
N SER A 299 -8.79 2.26 -14.90
CA SER A 299 -8.54 0.84 -14.65
C SER A 299 -7.27 0.34 -15.35
N SER A 300 -6.94 0.83 -16.55
CA SER A 300 -5.70 0.44 -17.24
C SER A 300 -4.44 0.95 -16.55
N VAL A 301 -4.47 2.20 -16.06
CA VAL A 301 -3.34 2.80 -15.33
C VAL A 301 -3.14 2.09 -13.99
N LEU A 302 -4.21 1.74 -13.28
CA LEU A 302 -4.13 0.98 -12.03
C LEU A 302 -3.54 -0.41 -12.24
N VAL A 303 -3.93 -1.11 -13.30
CA VAL A 303 -3.34 -2.40 -13.69
C VAL A 303 -1.85 -2.24 -13.96
N LEU A 304 -1.44 -1.24 -14.75
CA LEU A 304 -0.03 -1.02 -15.08
C LEU A 304 0.83 -0.69 -13.85
N ILE A 305 0.28 0.06 -12.88
CA ILE A 305 0.97 0.40 -11.62
C ILE A 305 1.05 -0.81 -10.69
N ALA A 306 0.08 -1.72 -10.73
CA ALA A 306 0.06 -2.92 -9.90
C ALA A 306 1.03 -4.01 -10.40
N VAL A 307 1.29 -4.13 -11.70
CA VAL A 307 2.14 -5.20 -12.27
C VAL A 307 3.54 -5.28 -11.63
N PRO A 308 4.30 -4.18 -11.44
CA PRO A 308 5.60 -4.23 -10.76
C PRO A 308 5.51 -4.77 -9.33
N ARG A 309 4.46 -4.41 -8.58
CA ARG A 309 4.21 -4.91 -7.22
C ARG A 309 3.92 -6.42 -7.21
N LEU A 310 3.20 -6.91 -8.23
CA LEU A 310 2.97 -8.35 -8.44
C LEU A 310 4.31 -9.07 -8.65
N ILE A 311 5.12 -8.58 -9.58
CA ILE A 311 6.42 -9.18 -9.92
C ILE A 311 7.34 -9.25 -8.70
N ILE A 312 7.43 -8.17 -7.92
CA ILE A 312 8.27 -8.15 -6.69
C ILE A 312 7.74 -9.14 -5.65
N SER A 313 6.42 -9.22 -5.45
CA SER A 313 5.81 -10.10 -4.45
C SER A 313 5.96 -11.60 -4.80
N PHE A 314 6.04 -11.93 -6.09
CA PHE A 314 6.21 -13.32 -6.56
C PHE A 314 7.68 -13.75 -6.69
N LEU A 315 8.61 -12.83 -6.99
CA LEU A 315 10.01 -13.17 -7.21
C LEU A 315 10.87 -13.22 -5.94
N PHE A 316 10.41 -12.61 -4.84
CA PHE A 316 11.22 -12.46 -3.63
C PHE A 316 10.46 -12.95 -2.38
N GLU A 317 10.79 -14.17 -1.94
CA GLU A 317 10.27 -14.78 -0.70
C GLU A 317 10.84 -14.13 0.58
N CYS A 318 11.95 -13.40 0.45
CA CYS A 318 12.68 -12.77 1.56
C CYS A 318 13.62 -11.67 1.03
N MET A 319 14.17 -10.83 1.92
CA MET A 319 15.26 -9.92 1.54
C MET A 319 16.59 -10.66 1.43
N LYS A 320 17.05 -10.90 0.20
CA LYS A 320 18.37 -11.52 -0.05
C LYS A 320 19.53 -10.77 0.62
N THR A 321 19.50 -9.43 0.66
CA THR A 321 20.57 -8.67 1.32
C THR A 321 20.03 -7.40 1.97
N ALA A 322 20.08 -7.32 3.30
CA ALA A 322 19.67 -6.12 4.04
C ALA A 322 20.50 -4.87 3.69
N ARG A 323 21.71 -5.04 3.15
CA ARG A 323 22.59 -3.95 2.68
C ARG A 323 22.15 -3.32 1.36
N ASN A 324 21.32 -3.99 0.56
CA ASN A 324 20.77 -3.43 -0.68
C ASN A 324 19.23 -3.53 -0.69
N PRO A 325 18.56 -2.66 0.09
CA PRO A 325 17.10 -2.73 0.28
C PRO A 325 16.31 -1.99 -0.82
N TRP A 326 16.96 -1.44 -1.85
CA TRP A 326 16.32 -0.52 -2.82
C TRP A 326 15.11 -1.11 -3.51
N LEU A 327 15.18 -2.37 -3.96
CA LEU A 327 14.08 -3.03 -4.65
C LEU A 327 12.84 -3.16 -3.76
N TYR A 328 13.05 -3.57 -2.51
CA TYR A 328 11.99 -3.73 -1.51
C TYR A 328 11.40 -2.38 -1.10
N LEU A 329 12.25 -1.37 -0.98
CA LEU A 329 11.82 -0.01 -0.69
C LEU A 329 10.93 0.55 -1.80
N VAL A 330 11.31 0.34 -3.07
CA VAL A 330 10.50 0.71 -4.23
C VAL A 330 9.16 -0.03 -4.22
N GLY A 331 9.17 -1.36 -3.99
CA GLY A 331 7.95 -2.15 -3.88
C GLY A 331 7.00 -1.65 -2.78
N TYR A 332 7.55 -1.29 -1.62
CA TYR A 332 6.79 -0.75 -0.50
C TYR A 332 6.14 0.60 -0.85
N PHE A 333 6.88 1.55 -1.42
CA PHE A 333 6.33 2.86 -1.78
C PHE A 333 5.36 2.82 -2.96
N ILE A 334 5.54 1.92 -3.92
CA ILE A 334 4.62 1.75 -5.06
C ILE A 334 3.20 1.41 -4.59
N ALA A 335 3.05 0.70 -3.45
CA ALA A 335 1.75 0.35 -2.90
C ALA A 335 0.86 1.57 -2.59
N PHE A 336 1.44 2.74 -2.36
CA PHE A 336 0.72 3.97 -2.04
C PHE A 336 0.28 4.77 -3.29
N ILE A 337 0.91 4.52 -4.45
CA ILE A 337 0.68 5.28 -5.69
C ILE A 337 -0.79 5.22 -6.15
N PRO A 338 -1.48 4.05 -6.19
CA PRO A 338 -2.88 4.00 -6.60
C PRO A 338 -3.77 4.99 -5.84
N SER A 339 -3.57 5.09 -4.53
CA SER A 339 -4.34 5.96 -3.65
C SER A 339 -4.03 7.45 -3.89
N MET A 340 -2.77 7.80 -4.18
CA MET A 340 -2.37 9.16 -4.57
C MET A 340 -2.98 9.60 -5.89
N LEU A 341 -3.27 8.66 -6.79
CA LEU A 341 -3.77 8.97 -8.13
C LEU A 341 -5.30 9.07 -8.22
N THR A 342 -6.03 8.82 -7.13
CA THR A 342 -7.51 8.83 -7.11
C THR A 342 -8.10 10.09 -7.77
N PHE A 343 -7.61 11.28 -7.40
CA PHE A 343 -8.06 12.54 -8.00
C PHE A 343 -7.79 12.60 -9.51
N PHE A 344 -6.57 12.25 -9.91
CA PHE A 344 -6.11 12.33 -11.29
C PHE A 344 -6.81 11.31 -12.20
N LEU A 345 -7.16 10.14 -11.66
CA LEU A 345 -7.78 9.04 -12.41
C LEU A 345 -9.30 9.16 -12.49
N PHE A 346 -9.94 9.71 -11.46
CA PHE A 346 -11.39 9.73 -11.38
C PHE A 346 -12.00 11.12 -11.52
N VAL A 347 -11.44 12.14 -10.87
CA VAL A 347 -12.02 13.50 -10.87
C VAL A 347 -11.63 14.28 -12.12
N LEU A 348 -10.33 14.51 -12.34
CA LEU A 348 -9.85 15.31 -13.48
C LEU A 348 -10.37 14.83 -14.84
N PRO A 349 -10.52 13.54 -15.09
CA PRO A 349 -10.97 13.12 -16.40
C PRO A 349 -12.49 13.33 -16.58
N SER A 350 -13.28 13.30 -15.50
CA SER A 350 -14.75 13.42 -15.57
C SER A 350 -15.24 14.87 -15.56
N LYS A 351 -16.01 15.26 -16.59
CA LYS A 351 -16.65 16.59 -16.63
C LYS A 351 -17.60 16.82 -15.45
N VAL A 352 -18.39 15.80 -15.12
CA VAL A 352 -19.37 15.84 -14.01
C VAL A 352 -18.66 16.09 -12.68
N TYR A 353 -17.58 15.33 -12.42
CA TYR A 353 -16.87 15.49 -11.15
C TYR A 353 -16.06 16.79 -11.08
N LYS A 354 -15.53 17.28 -12.20
CA LYS A 354 -14.90 18.61 -12.27
C LYS A 354 -15.87 19.74 -11.94
N GLU A 355 -17.10 19.70 -12.46
CA GLU A 355 -18.12 20.71 -12.15
C GLU A 355 -18.49 20.69 -10.67
N GLU A 356 -18.66 19.50 -10.08
CA GLU A 356 -18.95 19.37 -8.65
C GLU A 356 -17.77 19.81 -7.77
N LEU A 357 -16.53 19.62 -8.20
CA LEU A 357 -15.36 20.17 -7.53
C LEU A 357 -15.37 21.71 -7.53
N ILE A 358 -15.63 22.34 -8.68
CA ILE A 358 -15.67 23.80 -8.81
C ILE A 358 -16.75 24.38 -7.88
N LYS A 359 -17.96 23.82 -7.91
CA LYS A 359 -19.05 24.22 -7.00
C LYS A 359 -18.65 24.07 -5.54
N SER A 360 -17.90 23.01 -5.21
CA SER A 360 -17.45 22.76 -3.84
C SER A 360 -16.40 23.77 -3.38
N ILE A 361 -15.45 24.12 -4.24
CA ILE A 361 -14.44 25.14 -3.96
C ILE A 361 -15.11 26.51 -3.79
N GLN A 362 -16.03 26.89 -4.69
CA GLN A 362 -16.75 28.16 -4.60
C GLN A 362 -17.60 28.30 -3.33
N HIS A 363 -18.12 27.19 -2.81
CA HIS A 363 -18.88 27.20 -1.57
C HIS A 363 -18.00 27.31 -0.31
N VAL A 364 -16.80 26.72 -0.33
CA VAL A 364 -15.85 26.76 0.79
C VAL A 364 -15.04 28.05 0.80
N TRP A 365 -14.73 28.57 -0.40
CA TRP A 365 -14.00 29.81 -0.62
C TRP A 365 -14.83 30.73 -1.52
N PRO A 366 -15.89 31.35 -0.97
CA PRO A 366 -16.63 32.35 -1.73
C PRO A 366 -15.65 33.48 -2.10
N TYR A 367 -15.55 33.79 -3.38
CA TYR A 367 -14.89 35.02 -3.80
C TYR A 367 -15.74 36.17 -3.28
N GLU A 368 -15.26 36.86 -2.24
CA GLU A 368 -15.73 38.21 -1.95
C GLU A 368 -15.29 39.08 -3.13
N THR A 369 -16.23 39.36 -4.03
CA THR A 369 -16.08 40.37 -5.09
C THR A 369 -16.33 41.76 -4.57
#